data_AF-A0A3D1PJH7-F1
#
_entry.id   AF-A0A3D1PJH7-F1
#
_cell.length_a   1.000
_cell.length_b   1.000
_cell.length_c   1.000
_cell.angle_alpha   90.00
_cell.angle_beta   90.00
_cell.angle_gamma   90.00
#
_symmetry.space_group_name_H-M   'P 1'
#
loop_
_entity.id
_entity.type
_entity.pdbx_description
1 polymer ?
#
loop_
_entity_poly.entity_id
_entity_poly.type
_entity_poly.pdbx_seq_one_letter_code
_entity_poly.pdbx_strand_id
1 'polypeptide(L)' 'MRVTGLDTNVLVRYLIRDDESQWQQASELIESGQLCFVANIVLCELVWVLIGNP' A
#
# COMPACT_ATOMS: atom_id res chain seq x y z
N MET A 1 -2.50 -8.66 -20.24
CA MET A 1 -3.01 -8.51 -18.85
C MET A 1 -2.31 -7.29 -18.26
N ARG A 2 -3.06 -6.30 -17.76
CA ARG A 2 -2.48 -5.12 -17.10
C ARG A 2 -2.28 -5.48 -15.62
N VAL A 3 -1.11 -5.15 -15.07
CA VAL A 3 -0.80 -5.36 -13.65
C VAL A 3 -0.61 -3.99 -13.02
N THR A 4 -1.23 -3.75 -11.86
CA THR A 4 -1.09 -2.50 -11.13
C THR A 4 0.07 -2.61 -10.15
N GLY A 5 1.08 -1.75 -10.28
CA GLY A 5 2.13 -1.64 -9.27
C GLY A 5 1.63 -0.85 -8.06
N LEU A 6 1.84 -1.38 -6.85
CA LEU A 6 1.53 -0.68 -5.61
C LEU A 6 2.75 0.07 -5.10
N ASP A 7 2.51 1.29 -4.64
CA ASP A 7 3.51 2.14 -3.99
C ASP A 7 3.43 2.00 -2.46
N THR A 8 4.50 2.40 -1.78
CA THR A 8 4.60 2.40 -0.32
C THR A 8 3.43 3.16 0.32
N ASN A 9 3.05 4.32 -0.22
CA ASN A 9 1.96 5.11 0.35
C ASN A 9 0.62 4.39 0.31
N VAL A 10 0.30 3.68 -0.78
CA VAL A 10 -0.97 2.93 -0.89
C VAL A 10 -1.03 1.83 0.18
N LEU A 11 0.08 1.11 0.38
CA LEU A 11 0.16 0.07 1.40
C LEU A 11 0.06 0.66 2.82
N VAL A 12 0.71 1.79 3.08
CA VAL A 12 0.61 2.49 4.38
C VAL A 12 -0.82 2.92 4.67
N ARG A 13 -1.51 3.54 3.69
CA ARG A 13 -2.91 3.96 3.85
C ARG A 13 -3.79 2.78 4.17
N TYR A 14 -3.65 1.67 3.45
CA TYR A 14 -4.42 0.45 3.67
C TYR A 14 -4.20 -0.15 5.08
N LEU A 15 -2.94 -0.21 5.53
CA LEU A 15 -2.59 -0.88 6.79
C LEU A 15 -2.89 -0.03 8.04
N ILE A 16 -2.65 1.28 7.99
CA ILE A 16 -2.72 2.15 9.18
C ILE A 16 -4.06 2.85 9.31
N ARG A 17 -4.79 3.06 8.21
CA ARG A 17 -6.08 3.78 8.21
C ARG A 17 -5.97 5.15 8.92
N ASP A 18 -4.96 5.92 8.56
CA ASP A 18 -4.73 7.25 9.15
C ASP A 18 -5.57 8.36 8.50
N ASP A 19 -6.00 8.17 7.26
CA ASP A 19 -6.95 9.01 6.53
C ASP A 19 -8.06 8.11 5.96
N GLU A 20 -9.30 8.31 6.40
CA GLU A 20 -10.44 7.46 6.04
C GLU A 20 -10.74 7.45 4.52
N SER A 21 -10.61 8.60 3.86
CA SER A 21 -10.86 8.74 2.42
C SER A 21 -9.80 8.03 1.60
N GLN A 22 -8.53 8.15 2.01
CA GLN A 22 -7.43 7.48 1.34
C GLN A 22 -7.39 5.99 1.66
N TRP A 23 -7.75 5.59 2.88
CA TRP A 23 -7.90 4.20 3.26
C TRP A 23 -8.96 3.51 2.41
N GLN A 24 -10.14 4.11 2.26
CA GLN A 24 -11.22 3.54 1.45
C GLN A 24 -10.78 3.28 0.01
N GLN A 25 -10.08 4.24 -0.61
CA GLN A 25 -9.52 4.07 -1.97
C GLN A 25 -8.48 2.96 -2.06
N ALA A 26 -7.59 2.85 -1.06
CA ALA A 26 -6.58 1.80 -1.01
C ALA A 26 -7.20 0.41 -0.81
N SER A 27 -8.22 0.32 0.07
CA SER A 27 -8.98 -0.91 0.31
C SER A 27 -9.72 -1.36 -0.94
N GLU A 28 -10.43 -0.47 -1.63
CA GLU A 28 -11.12 -0.80 -2.88
C GLU A 28 -10.15 -1.32 -3.95
N LEU A 29 -8.97 -0.72 -4.09
CA LEU A 29 -7.96 -1.18 -5.03
C LEU A 29 -7.44 -2.58 -4.69
N ILE A 30 -7.03 -2.80 -3.43
CA ILE A 30 -6.40 -4.05 -2.98
C ILE A 30 -7.41 -5.20 -2.92
N GLU A 31 -8.65 -4.91 -2.52
CA GLU A 31 -9.71 -5.91 -2.35
C GLU A 31 -10.52 -6.15 -3.65
N SER A 32 -10.23 -5.40 -4.72
CA SER A 32 -10.87 -5.57 -6.04
C SER A 32 -10.69 -6.95 -6.69
N GLY A 33 -9.80 -7.79 -6.15
CA GLY A 33 -9.44 -9.09 -6.71
C GLY A 33 -8.55 -9.00 -7.96
N GLN A 34 -8.05 -7.80 -8.31
CA GLN A 34 -7.11 -7.61 -9.41
C GLN A 34 -5.67 -7.96 -8.99
N LEU A 35 -4.88 -8.48 -9.94
CA LEU A 35 -3.47 -8.76 -9.69
C LEU A 35 -2.69 -7.45 -9.48
N CYS A 36 -2.13 -7.32 -8.29
CA CYS A 36 -1.26 -6.22 -7.91
C CYS A 36 0.20 -6.69 -7.81
N PHE A 37 1.13 -5.86 -8.25
CA PHE A 37 2.57 -6.08 -8.15
C PHE A 37 3.15 -5.20 -7.05
N VAL A 38 3.97 -5.79 -6.17
CA VAL A 38 4.72 -5.07 -5.14
C VAL A 38 6.20 -5.30 -5.40
N ALA A 39 6.95 -4.23 -5.65
CA ALA A 39 8.39 -4.32 -5.82
C ALA A 39 9.10 -4.52 -4.47
N ASN A 40 10.26 -5.17 -4.47
CA ASN A 40 11.04 -5.38 -3.24
C ASN A 40 11.39 -4.06 -2.53
N ILE A 41 11.68 -3.00 -3.28
CA ILE A 41 11.99 -1.68 -2.69
C ILE A 41 10.80 -1.10 -1.93
N VAL A 42 9.56 -1.32 -2.42
CA VAL A 42 8.32 -0.89 -1.74
C VAL A 42 8.17 -1.61 -0.41
N LEU A 43 8.54 -2.90 -0.34
CA LEU A 43 8.55 -3.63 0.94
C LEU A 43 9.62 -3.09 1.90
N CYS A 44 10.81 -2.76 1.41
CA CYS A 44 11.87 -2.16 2.23
C CYS A 44 11.44 -0.81 2.82
N GLU A 45 10.86 0.05 1.99
CA GLU A 45 10.33 1.35 2.41
C GLU A 45 9.17 1.19 3.39
N LEU A 46 8.25 0.25 3.14
CA LEU A 46 7.13 -0.02 4.04
C LEU A 46 7.63 -0.40 5.44
N VAL A 47 8.61 -1.30 5.54
CA VAL A 47 9.22 -1.67 6.82
C VAL A 47 9.86 -0.45 7.48
N TRP A 48 10.63 0.34 6.74
CA TRP A 48 11.25 1.56 7.26
C TRP A 48 10.24 2.58 7.79
N VAL A 49 9.14 2.83 7.06
CA VAL A 49 8.05 3.74 7.46
C VAL A 49 7.34 3.22 8.71
N LEU A 50 6.99 1.92 8.76
CA LEU A 50 6.21 1.34 9.84
C LEU A 50 6.98 1.17 11.15
N ILE A 51 8.29 0.91 11.08
CA ILE A 51 9.14 0.89 12.27
C ILE A 51 9.24 2.30 12.88
N GLY A 52 9.17 3.34 12.04
CA GLY A 52 9.40 4.72 12.45
C GLY A 52 10.89 4.96 12.74
N ASN A 53 11.36 6.18 12.45
CA ASN A 53 12.71 6.55 12.89
C ASN A 53 12.68 6.82 14.41
N PRO A 54 13.49 6.14 15.23
CA PRO A 54 13.63 6.49 16.66
C PRO A 54 14.21 7.89 16.87
#